data_AF-Q6QFQ8-F1
#
_entry.id   AF-Q6QFQ8-F1
#
_cell.length_a   1.000
_cell.length_b   1.000
_cell.length_c   1.000
_cell.angle_alpha   90.00
_cell.angle_beta   90.00
_cell.angle_gamma   90.00
#
_symmetry.space_group_name_H-M   'P 1'
#
loop_
_entity.id
_entity.type
_entity.pdbx_description
1 polymer ?
#
loop_
_entity_poly.entity_id
_entity_poly.type
_entity_poly.pdbx_seq_one_letter_code
_entity_poly.pdbx_strand_id
1 'polypeptide(L)'
;MAQQQQQSGSDNSMAPVWIVILLFITAYFVWALAHQYIVSFVFTINIWQARLVNLFLNNQLLANQIYLMQTLDPNTVNWDQMVTVMRAVGDYMRYPVICILVVLAFVLYNSNVTLKYRKTYDMKSLRAQEQFNWPAIMPIVKEDLVSQDVNKGPWAMALTPMEFARKYNLLRKDDA
;
A
#
# COMPACT_ATOMS: atom_id res chain seq x y z
N MET A 1 -55.37 -17.56 38.39
CA MET A 1 -55.28 -18.93 37.84
C MET A 1 -54.63 -18.79 36.48
N ALA A 2 -53.29 -18.87 36.41
CA ALA A 2 -52.53 -20.09 36.10
C ALA A 2 -52.90 -20.60 34.69
N GLN A 3 -52.03 -20.59 33.68
CA GLN A 3 -50.81 -21.40 33.60
C GLN A 3 -49.72 -20.79 32.70
N GLN A 4 -48.47 -21.01 33.15
CA GLN A 4 -47.22 -20.93 32.38
C GLN A 4 -47.10 -22.09 31.37
N GLN A 5 -46.32 -21.83 30.31
CA GLN A 5 -45.34 -22.70 29.60
C GLN A 5 -45.69 -24.16 29.25
N GLN A 6 -45.53 -24.52 27.96
CA GLN A 6 -44.57 -25.54 27.49
C GLN A 6 -44.56 -25.57 25.94
N GLN A 7 -43.51 -25.07 25.28
CA GLN A 7 -42.43 -25.88 24.67
C GLN A 7 -42.91 -26.76 23.49
N SER A 8 -42.91 -26.17 22.28
CA SER A 8 -42.88 -26.88 21.00
C SER A 8 -41.60 -26.50 20.27
N GLY A 9 -40.47 -26.87 20.87
CA GLY A 9 -39.17 -26.86 20.21
C GLY A 9 -39.10 -28.07 19.29
N SER A 10 -39.58 -27.91 18.06
CA SER A 10 -39.51 -28.92 17.00
C SER A 10 -38.04 -29.11 16.56
N ASP A 11 -37.40 -30.10 17.17
CA ASP A 11 -36.37 -31.04 16.66
C ASP A 11 -35.49 -30.68 15.44
N ASN A 12 -35.06 -29.42 15.30
CA ASN A 12 -34.03 -29.02 14.33
C ASN A 12 -32.61 -29.12 14.89
N SER A 13 -32.42 -29.62 16.12
CA SER A 13 -31.08 -29.75 16.72
C SER A 13 -30.17 -30.71 15.96
N MET A 14 -30.72 -31.66 15.20
CA MET A 14 -29.95 -32.60 14.38
C MET A 14 -29.73 -32.12 12.93
N ALA A 15 -30.42 -31.06 12.48
CA ALA A 15 -30.25 -30.54 11.12
C ALA A 15 -28.81 -30.06 10.82
N PRO A 16 -28.12 -29.35 11.73
CA PRO A 16 -26.71 -29.02 11.53
C PRO A 16 -25.81 -30.25 11.40
N VAL A 17 -26.12 -31.32 12.13
CA VAL A 17 -25.34 -32.58 12.10
C VAL A 17 -25.48 -33.26 10.74
N TRP A 18 -26.69 -33.35 10.19
CA TRP A 18 -26.93 -33.92 8.85
C TRP A 18 -26.29 -33.09 7.74
N ILE A 19 -26.30 -31.76 7.84
CA ILE A 19 -25.61 -30.87 6.89
C ILE A 19 -24.10 -31.12 6.92
N VAL A 20 -23.51 -31.23 8.11
CA VAL A 20 -22.07 -31.51 8.27
C VAL A 20 -21.72 -32.89 7.70
N ILE A 21 -22.52 -33.93 7.98
CA ILE A 21 -22.32 -35.27 7.42
C ILE A 21 -22.39 -35.25 5.89
N LEU A 22 -23.38 -34.57 5.31
CA LEU A 22 -23.53 -34.43 3.86
C LEU A 22 -22.32 -33.69 3.26
N LEU A 23 -21.80 -32.66 3.93
CA LEU A 23 -20.59 -31.95 3.51
C LEU A 23 -19.37 -32.88 3.50
N PHE A 24 -19.15 -33.68 4.54
CA PHE A 24 -18.04 -34.64 4.56
C PHE A 24 -18.17 -35.72 3.48
N ILE A 25 -19.37 -36.24 3.25
CA ILE A 25 -19.62 -37.24 2.20
C ILE A 25 -19.38 -36.62 0.81
N THR A 26 -19.90 -35.43 0.56
CA THR A 26 -19.68 -34.73 -0.72
C THR A 26 -18.21 -34.40 -0.93
N ALA A 27 -17.50 -33.94 0.10
CA ALA A 27 -16.05 -33.72 0.05
C ALA A 27 -15.27 -35.01 -0.24
N TYR A 28 -15.68 -36.14 0.35
CA TYR A 28 -15.06 -37.45 0.08
C TYR A 28 -15.32 -37.92 -1.35
N PHE A 29 -16.54 -37.77 -1.88
CA PHE A 29 -16.86 -38.12 -3.27
C PHE A 29 -16.12 -37.23 -4.27
N VAL A 30 -16.04 -35.92 -3.99
CA VAL A 30 -15.24 -34.98 -4.78
C VAL A 30 -13.78 -35.40 -4.75
N TRP A 31 -13.25 -35.77 -3.59
CA TRP A 31 -11.89 -36.29 -3.47
C TRP A 31 -11.72 -37.58 -4.28
N ALA A 32 -12.59 -38.58 -4.12
CA ALA A 32 -12.45 -39.87 -4.78
C ALA A 32 -12.55 -39.80 -6.32
N LEU A 33 -13.42 -38.94 -6.86
CA LEU A 33 -13.63 -38.79 -8.31
C LEU A 33 -12.67 -37.79 -8.95
N ALA A 34 -12.30 -36.73 -8.23
CA ALA A 34 -11.46 -35.66 -8.75
C ALA A 34 -10.01 -35.69 -8.25
N HIS A 35 -9.59 -36.72 -7.50
CA HIS A 35 -8.23 -36.86 -6.96
C HIS A 35 -7.16 -36.60 -8.03
N GLN A 36 -7.30 -37.24 -9.19
CA GLN A 36 -6.37 -37.12 -10.31
C GLN A 36 -6.26 -35.68 -10.84
N TYR A 37 -7.40 -34.98 -10.95
CA TYR A 37 -7.44 -33.59 -11.43
C TYR A 37 -6.86 -32.62 -10.38
N ILE A 38 -7.14 -32.85 -9.10
CA ILE A 38 -6.61 -32.04 -8.01
C ILE A 38 -5.09 -32.18 -7.92
N VAL A 39 -4.59 -33.42 -7.93
CA VAL A 39 -3.15 -33.71 -7.84
C VAL A 39 -2.40 -33.15 -9.05
N SER A 40 -2.91 -33.35 -10.26
CA SER A 40 -2.26 -32.80 -11.48
C SER A 40 -2.27 -31.27 -11.50
N PHE A 41 -3.34 -30.62 -11.03
CA PHE A 41 -3.40 -29.17 -10.92
C PHE A 41 -2.40 -28.64 -9.89
N VAL A 42 -2.33 -29.25 -8.70
CA VAL A 42 -1.36 -28.91 -7.65
C VAL A 42 0.07 -29.11 -8.15
N PHE A 43 0.37 -30.20 -8.83
CA PHE A 43 1.68 -30.43 -9.44
C PHE A 43 2.01 -29.42 -10.53
N THR A 44 1.05 -29.03 -11.37
CA THR A 44 1.28 -27.98 -12.37
C THR A 44 1.68 -26.67 -11.71
N ILE A 45 0.96 -26.24 -10.67
CA ILE A 45 1.30 -25.03 -9.92
C ILE A 45 2.70 -25.14 -9.29
N ASN A 46 3.01 -26.27 -8.64
CA ASN A 46 4.31 -26.48 -8.01
C ASN A 46 5.45 -26.53 -9.04
N ILE A 47 5.26 -27.15 -10.20
CA ILE A 47 6.24 -27.16 -11.29
C ILE A 47 6.49 -25.74 -11.80
N TRP A 48 5.44 -24.93 -11.95
CA TRP A 48 5.57 -23.53 -12.35
C TRP A 48 6.37 -22.72 -11.33
N GLN A 49 6.05 -22.86 -10.04
CA GLN A 49 6.79 -22.23 -8.95
C GLN A 49 8.26 -22.67 -8.93
N ALA A 50 8.49 -23.98 -8.98
CA ALA A 50 9.83 -24.55 -8.95
C ALA A 50 10.66 -24.15 -10.18
N ARG A 51 10.07 -24.05 -11.38
CA ARG A 51 10.76 -23.52 -12.56
C ARG A 51 11.17 -22.07 -12.38
N LEU A 52 10.28 -21.24 -11.84
CA LEU A 52 10.57 -19.84 -11.55
C LEU A 52 11.75 -19.74 -10.57
N VAL A 53 11.75 -20.53 -9.50
CA VAL A 53 12.85 -20.55 -8.53
C VAL A 53 14.15 -21.12 -9.12
N ASN A 54 14.06 -22.16 -9.96
CA ASN A 54 15.23 -22.76 -10.59
C ASN A 54 15.97 -21.78 -11.49
N LEU A 55 15.27 -20.86 -12.16
CA LEU A 55 15.92 -19.79 -12.95
C LEU A 55 16.87 -18.92 -12.12
N PHE A 56 16.59 -18.75 -10.82
CA PHE A 56 17.39 -17.92 -9.94
C PHE A 56 18.41 -18.70 -9.11
N LEU A 57 18.08 -19.93 -8.69
CA LEU A 57 18.91 -20.72 -7.77
C LEU A 57 19.69 -21.86 -8.45
N ASN A 58 19.40 -22.20 -9.71
CA ASN A 58 20.05 -23.24 -10.52
C ASN A 58 20.47 -24.48 -9.73
N ASN A 59 19.55 -25.02 -8.92
CA ASN A 59 19.85 -26.10 -7.98
C ASN A 59 19.48 -27.46 -8.59
N GLN A 60 20.46 -28.36 -8.67
CA GLN A 60 20.29 -29.70 -9.24
C GLN A 60 19.25 -30.55 -8.47
N LEU A 61 19.07 -30.33 -7.16
CA LEU A 61 18.08 -31.05 -6.35
C LEU A 61 16.65 -30.62 -6.72
N LEU A 62 16.43 -29.32 -6.94
CA LEU A 62 15.14 -28.79 -7.37
C LEU A 62 14.83 -29.25 -8.81
N ALA A 63 15.82 -29.29 -9.69
CA ALA A 63 15.66 -29.80 -11.06
C ALA A 63 15.27 -31.29 -11.09
N ASN A 64 15.85 -32.12 -10.21
CA ASN A 64 15.48 -33.52 -10.08
C ASN A 64 14.06 -33.69 -9.52
N GLN A 65 13.66 -32.88 -8.53
CA GLN A 65 12.29 -32.87 -8.02
C GLN A 65 11.27 -32.43 -9.08
N ILE A 66 11.61 -31.43 -9.90
CA ILE A 66 10.78 -31.00 -11.05
C ILE A 66 10.63 -32.14 -12.07
N TYR A 67 11.69 -32.89 -12.33
CA TYR A 67 11.65 -34.04 -13.23
C TYR A 67 10.78 -35.17 -12.68
N LEU A 68 10.90 -35.49 -11.38
CA LEU A 68 10.05 -36.47 -10.71
C LEU A 68 8.57 -36.03 -10.75
N MET A 69 8.27 -34.76 -10.48
CA MET A 69 6.90 -34.23 -10.59
C MET A 69 6.33 -34.28 -12.01
N GLN A 70 7.16 -34.23 -13.05
CA GLN A 70 6.73 -34.29 -14.45
C GLN A 70 6.54 -35.73 -14.96
N THR A 71 7.18 -36.70 -14.32
CA THR A 71 7.24 -38.11 -14.78
C THR A 71 6.40 -39.06 -13.95
N LEU A 72 5.98 -38.66 -12.73
CA LEU A 72 5.10 -39.44 -11.88
C LEU A 72 3.64 -39.39 -12.39
N ASP A 73 3.00 -40.57 -12.45
CA ASP A 73 1.57 -40.69 -12.78
C ASP A 73 0.72 -40.13 -11.63
N PRO A 74 -0.09 -39.07 -11.86
CA PRO A 74 -0.93 -38.42 -10.85
C PRO A 74 -1.87 -39.36 -10.08
N ASN A 75 -2.17 -40.53 -10.63
CA ASN A 75 -3.06 -41.52 -10.01
C ASN A 75 -2.41 -42.34 -8.89
N THR A 76 -1.07 -42.38 -8.84
CA THR A 76 -0.32 -43.23 -7.89
C THR A 76 0.30 -42.43 -6.74
N VAL A 77 0.11 -41.12 -6.75
CA VAL A 77 0.74 -40.20 -5.81
C VAL A 77 0.01 -40.27 -4.47
N ASN A 78 0.72 -40.73 -3.44
CA ASN A 78 0.19 -40.69 -2.08
C ASN A 78 0.18 -39.25 -1.54
N TRP A 79 -0.79 -38.96 -0.66
CA TRP A 79 -0.91 -37.66 0.01
C TRP A 79 0.40 -37.21 0.68
N ASP A 80 1.10 -38.13 1.35
CA ASP A 80 2.36 -37.83 2.04
C ASP A 80 3.49 -37.44 1.08
N GLN A 81 3.54 -38.07 -0.10
CA GLN A 81 4.50 -37.73 -1.15
C GLN A 81 4.20 -36.35 -1.74
N MET A 82 2.93 -36.05 -1.98
CA MET A 82 2.50 -34.73 -2.47
C MET A 82 2.89 -33.63 -1.47
N VAL A 83 2.60 -33.81 -0.17
CA VAL A 83 2.95 -32.83 0.87
C VAL A 83 4.46 -32.66 1.01
N THR A 84 5.23 -33.75 0.92
CA THR A 84 6.70 -33.68 1.01
C THR A 84 7.30 -32.88 -0.14
N VAL A 85 6.81 -33.11 -1.36
CA VAL A 85 7.23 -32.37 -2.55
C VAL A 85 6.84 -30.90 -2.46
N MET A 86 5.62 -30.59 -2.01
CA MET A 86 5.16 -29.22 -1.79
C MET A 86 6.00 -28.49 -0.73
N ARG A 87 6.35 -29.16 0.37
CA ARG A 87 7.23 -28.59 1.40
C ARG A 87 8.61 -28.28 0.83
N ALA A 88 9.18 -29.19 0.05
CA ALA A 88 10.47 -28.98 -0.58
C ALA A 88 10.46 -27.77 -1.51
N VAL A 89 9.49 -27.67 -2.43
CA VAL A 89 9.34 -26.49 -3.31
C VAL A 89 9.11 -25.22 -2.49
N GLY A 90 8.29 -25.30 -1.44
CA GLY A 90 7.99 -24.21 -0.53
C GLY A 90 9.22 -23.66 0.19
N ASP A 91 10.16 -24.51 0.59
CA ASP A 91 11.42 -24.08 1.22
C ASP A 91 12.27 -23.24 0.27
N TYR A 92 12.35 -23.62 -1.01
CA TYR A 92 13.05 -22.84 -2.02
C TYR A 92 12.30 -21.56 -2.44
N MET A 93 10.97 -21.56 -2.39
CA MET A 93 10.14 -20.37 -2.63
C MET A 93 10.36 -19.25 -1.59
N ARG A 94 10.95 -19.54 -0.43
CA ARG A 94 11.24 -18.52 0.59
C ARG A 94 12.24 -17.47 0.12
N TYR A 95 13.25 -17.87 -0.66
CA TYR A 95 14.31 -16.97 -1.12
C TYR A 95 13.82 -15.81 -2.01
N PRO A 96 13.02 -16.04 -3.07
CA PRO A 96 12.47 -14.92 -3.86
C PRO A 96 11.51 -14.06 -3.03
N VAL A 97 10.73 -14.65 -2.11
CA VAL A 97 9.84 -13.87 -1.22
C VAL A 97 10.65 -12.96 -0.31
N ILE A 98 11.74 -13.45 0.29
CA ILE A 98 12.65 -12.63 1.10
C ILE A 98 13.22 -11.48 0.27
N CYS A 99 13.64 -11.75 -0.98
CA CYS A 99 14.14 -10.71 -1.88
C CYS A 99 13.09 -9.61 -2.11
N ILE A 100 11.85 -9.98 -2.42
CA ILE A 100 10.74 -9.03 -2.59
C ILE A 100 10.50 -8.23 -1.31
N LEU A 101 10.49 -8.88 -0.14
CA LEU A 101 10.29 -8.21 1.14
C LEU A 101 11.41 -7.21 1.46
N VAL A 102 12.66 -7.52 1.14
CA VAL A 102 13.79 -6.59 1.30
C VAL A 102 13.64 -5.38 0.39
N VAL A 103 13.23 -5.58 -0.87
CA VAL A 103 12.95 -4.47 -1.79
C VAL A 103 11.82 -3.60 -1.26
N LEU A 104 10.73 -4.20 -0.79
CA LEU A 104 9.61 -3.46 -0.18
C LEU A 104 10.04 -2.72 1.08
N ALA A 105 10.87 -3.31 1.94
CA ALA A 105 11.42 -2.64 3.10
C ALA A 105 12.27 -1.43 2.71
N PHE A 106 13.10 -1.54 1.67
CA PHE A 106 13.88 -0.43 1.13
C PHE A 106 12.99 0.68 0.56
N VAL A 107 11.95 0.31 -0.19
CA VAL A 107 10.97 1.27 -0.70
C VAL A 107 10.27 1.99 0.45
N LEU A 108 9.78 1.24 1.45
CA LEU A 108 9.09 1.81 2.62
C LEU A 108 10.00 2.76 3.40
N TYR A 109 11.27 2.39 3.58
CA TYR A 109 12.26 3.24 4.25
C TYR A 109 12.46 4.57 3.52
N ASN A 110 12.56 4.55 2.19
CA ASN A 110 12.71 5.77 1.38
C ASN A 110 11.40 6.56 1.23
N SER A 111 10.26 5.89 1.21
CA SER A 111 8.94 6.51 1.06
C SER A 111 8.37 7.08 2.36
N ASN A 112 9.07 6.94 3.49
CA ASN A 112 8.56 7.37 4.78
C ASN A 112 8.34 8.90 4.82
N VAL A 113 7.06 9.30 4.78
CA VAL A 113 6.59 10.69 4.77
C VAL A 113 7.00 11.46 6.04
N THR A 114 7.33 10.78 7.13
CA THR A 114 7.84 11.43 8.36
C THR A 114 9.21 12.09 8.15
N LEU A 115 10.00 11.68 7.15
CA LEU A 115 11.22 12.41 6.74
C LEU A 115 10.89 13.72 6.00
N LYS A 116 9.72 13.82 5.34
CA LYS A 116 9.29 14.98 4.54
C LYS A 116 9.01 16.22 5.40
N TYR A 117 8.60 16.04 6.66
CA TYR A 117 8.25 17.11 7.59
C TYR A 117 9.33 17.45 8.62
N ARG A 118 10.60 17.05 8.41
CA ARG A 118 11.71 17.44 9.31
C ARG A 118 12.22 18.86 9.09
N LYS A 119 11.84 19.52 8.00
CA LYS A 119 12.28 20.89 7.72
C LYS A 119 11.46 21.87 8.57
N THR A 120 12.12 22.52 9.51
CA THR A 120 11.56 23.69 10.20
C THR A 120 11.81 24.90 9.30
N TYR A 121 10.73 25.58 8.92
CA TYR A 121 10.82 26.79 8.10
C TYR A 121 10.67 28.02 8.98
N ASP A 122 11.47 29.04 8.68
CA ASP A 122 11.24 30.40 9.15
C ASP A 122 10.33 31.12 8.14
N MET A 123 9.67 32.21 8.53
CA MET A 123 8.73 32.94 7.67
C MET A 123 9.37 33.40 6.35
N LYS A 124 10.69 33.63 6.33
CA LYS A 124 11.44 33.92 5.10
C LYS A 124 11.58 32.68 4.21
N SER A 125 11.96 31.53 4.75
CA SER A 125 12.14 30.30 3.95
C SER A 125 10.82 29.65 3.53
N LEU A 126 9.76 29.81 4.33
CA LEU A 126 8.40 29.37 3.98
C LEU A 126 7.86 30.14 2.77
N ARG A 127 7.94 31.48 2.79
CA ARG A 127 7.52 32.32 1.65
C ARG A 127 8.29 31.99 0.37
N ALA A 128 9.58 31.68 0.48
CA ALA A 128 10.40 31.26 -0.66
C ALA A 128 10.00 29.90 -1.24
N GLN A 129 9.46 28.99 -0.44
CA GLN A 129 8.93 27.72 -0.92
C GLN A 129 7.54 27.88 -1.54
N GLU A 130 6.66 28.64 -0.89
CA GLU A 130 5.27 28.81 -1.30
C GLU A 130 5.10 29.72 -2.53
N GLN A 131 6.12 30.46 -2.95
CA GLN A 131 6.05 31.30 -4.17
C GLN A 131 5.68 30.50 -5.44
N PHE A 132 5.97 29.19 -5.47
CA PHE A 132 5.58 28.31 -6.57
C PHE A 132 4.07 28.01 -6.56
N ASN A 133 3.49 27.90 -5.37
CA ASN A 133 2.07 27.63 -5.17
C ASN A 133 1.24 28.94 -5.24
N TRP A 134 1.84 30.07 -4.84
CA TRP A 134 1.23 31.39 -4.82
C TRP A 134 2.09 32.38 -5.61
N PRO A 135 1.94 32.46 -6.95
CA PRO A 135 2.75 33.36 -7.78
C PRO A 135 2.63 34.85 -7.39
N ALA A 136 1.53 35.24 -6.74
CA ALA A 136 1.27 36.61 -6.30
C ALA A 136 2.28 37.14 -5.26
N ILE A 137 2.90 36.27 -4.46
CA ILE A 137 3.89 36.70 -3.45
C ILE A 137 5.31 36.82 -4.02
N MET A 138 5.56 36.28 -5.22
CA MET A 138 6.88 36.26 -5.88
C MET A 138 7.63 37.60 -5.91
N PRO A 139 6.99 38.75 -6.24
CA PRO A 139 7.73 40.02 -6.30
C PRO A 139 8.13 40.57 -4.92
N ILE A 140 7.52 40.07 -3.84
CA ILE A 140 7.74 40.54 -2.46
C ILE A 140 8.66 39.58 -1.69
N VAL A 141 8.75 38.32 -2.09
CA VAL A 141 9.54 37.26 -1.40
C VAL A 141 11.03 37.64 -1.27
N LYS A 142 11.57 38.41 -2.21
CA LYS A 142 12.98 38.85 -2.21
C LYS A 142 13.22 40.16 -1.47
N GLU A 143 12.17 40.92 -1.15
CA GLU A 143 12.25 42.23 -0.54
C GLU A 143 11.96 42.15 0.97
N ASP A 144 12.75 42.85 1.77
CA ASP A 144 12.52 42.99 3.21
C ASP A 144 11.68 44.24 3.50
N LEU A 145 10.40 44.21 3.10
CA LEU A 145 9.46 45.32 3.28
C LEU A 145 9.24 45.71 4.75
N VAL A 146 9.59 44.84 5.70
CA VAL A 146 9.43 45.10 7.14
C VAL A 146 10.52 46.04 7.66
N SER A 147 11.72 45.99 7.06
CA SER A 147 12.84 46.84 7.44
C SER A 147 12.97 48.11 6.60
N GLN A 148 12.24 48.24 5.49
CA GLN A 148 12.23 49.43 4.65
C GLN A 148 11.24 50.50 5.17
N ASP A 149 11.57 51.77 4.94
CA ASP A 149 10.68 52.91 5.23
C ASP A 149 9.46 52.87 4.31
N VAL A 150 8.26 52.96 4.89
CA VAL A 150 6.96 52.88 4.22
C VAL A 150 6.79 53.92 3.09
N ASN A 151 7.49 55.04 3.18
CA ASN A 151 7.39 56.14 2.21
C ASN A 151 8.43 56.07 1.07
N LYS A 152 9.27 55.03 1.06
CA LYS A 152 10.39 54.91 0.11
C LYS A 152 10.42 53.53 -0.56
N GLY A 153 11.02 53.49 -1.74
CA GLY A 153 11.20 52.24 -2.49
C GLY A 153 10.08 51.92 -3.49
N PRO A 154 10.18 50.78 -4.19
CA PRO A 154 9.26 50.38 -5.25
C PRO A 154 7.85 50.03 -4.74
N TRP A 155 7.71 49.76 -3.44
CA TRP A 155 6.45 49.45 -2.76
C TRP A 155 6.01 50.56 -1.79
N ALA A 156 6.47 51.80 -2.01
CA ALA A 156 6.09 52.95 -1.19
C ALA A 156 4.58 53.19 -1.20
N MET A 157 4.04 53.61 -0.06
CA MET A 157 2.63 53.95 0.07
C MET A 157 2.28 55.17 -0.80
N ALA A 158 1.03 55.22 -1.29
CA ALA A 158 0.52 56.39 -1.99
C ALA A 158 0.53 57.62 -1.06
N LEU A 159 0.96 58.76 -1.59
CA LEU A 159 0.99 60.03 -0.87
C LEU A 159 -0.43 60.46 -0.49
N THR A 160 -0.61 60.94 0.73
CA THR A 160 -1.85 61.61 1.11
C THR A 160 -2.02 62.92 0.34
N PRO A 161 -3.24 63.48 0.20
CA PRO A 161 -3.45 64.74 -0.51
C PRO A 161 -2.58 65.90 0.01
N MET A 162 -2.36 65.96 1.33
CA MET A 162 -1.51 66.97 1.95
C MET A 162 -0.02 66.74 1.64
N GLU A 163 0.47 65.50 1.71
CA GLU A 163 1.86 65.18 1.36
C GLU A 163 2.14 65.38 -0.13
N PHE A 164 1.17 65.03 -0.99
CA PHE A 164 1.21 65.33 -2.41
C PHE A 164 1.28 66.84 -2.65
N ALA A 165 0.39 67.62 -2.03
CA ALA A 165 0.39 69.08 -2.17
C ALA A 165 1.69 69.72 -1.67
N ARG A 166 2.30 69.20 -0.58
CA ARG A 166 3.64 69.62 -0.13
C ARG A 166 4.73 69.24 -1.12
N LYS A 167 4.73 67.99 -1.61
CA LYS A 167 5.74 67.46 -2.53
C LYS A 167 5.77 68.21 -3.87
N TYR A 168 4.61 68.68 -4.34
CA TYR A 168 4.45 69.40 -5.61
C TYR A 168 4.24 70.91 -5.43
N ASN A 169 4.49 71.46 -4.23
CA ASN A 169 4.38 72.89 -3.93
C ASN A 169 3.03 73.52 -4.31
N LEU A 170 1.93 72.77 -4.12
CA LEU A 170 0.57 73.20 -4.45
C LEU A 170 -0.13 73.99 -3.32
N LEU A 171 0.52 74.10 -2.15
CA LEU A 171 -0.03 74.81 -1.01
C LEU A 171 0.20 76.32 -1.17
N ARG A 172 -0.90 77.08 -1.13
CA ARG A 172 -0.92 78.54 -1.09
C ARG A 172 -1.68 79.01 0.15
N LYS A 173 -1.48 80.27 0.54
CA LYS A 173 -2.32 80.89 1.57
C LYS A 173 -3.76 80.93 1.07
N ASP A 174 -4.69 80.58 1.93
CA ASP A 174 -6.12 80.66 1.64
C ASP A 174 -6.54 82.10 1.93
N ASP A 175 -6.70 82.89 0.87
CA ASP A 175 -7.08 84.30 0.99
C ASP A 175 -8.61 84.36 1.16
N ALA A 176 -9.05 84.50 2.42
CA ALA A 176 -10.43 84.76 2.82
C ALA A 176 -10.65 86.23 3.15
#